data_AF-A0A4Z1DYY6-F1
#
_entry.id   AF-A0A4Z1DYY6-F1
#
_cell.length_a   1.000
_cell.length_b   1.000
_cell.length_c   1.000
_cell.angle_alpha   90.00
_cell.angle_beta   90.00
_cell.angle_gamma   90.00
#
_symmetry.space_group_name_H-M   'P 1'
#
loop_
_entity.id
_entity.type
_entity.pdbx_description
1 polymer ?
#
loop_
_entity_poly.entity_id
_entity_poly.type
_entity_poly.pdbx_seq_one_letter_code
_entity_poly.pdbx_strand_id
1 'polypeptide(L)'
;MATPRSPYAHALGATIDELHPSLQRYFATIPAGRRGVGEGVFTRAGTPRRWLWPLIWLVQDRGVVFAGDGCDVPFRIVNRTVGGTAVATRTFHLPGGRWTMTDAVVTHPAGGVADRLGSPATVAAAFDVAVDGEALTLTSRSLGVALGRWRVRVPRPLSPVVRLRESHDAASGRQRVELTVDAPLLGRVYGYDGTFDYRLEDDPDAPGRVAAVADVRG
;
A
#
# COMPACT_ATOMS: atom_id res chain seq x y z
N MET A 1 -16.75 -22.73 -5.71
CA MET A 1 -16.58 -21.72 -4.65
C MET A 1 -16.23 -20.40 -5.33
N ALA A 2 -16.94 -19.31 -5.04
CA ALA A 2 -16.62 -18.00 -5.61
C ALA A 2 -15.24 -17.55 -5.11
N THR A 3 -14.37 -17.09 -6.00
CA THR A 3 -13.09 -16.51 -5.61
C THR A 3 -13.36 -15.29 -4.72
N PRO A 4 -12.77 -15.19 -3.52
CA PRO A 4 -13.02 -14.06 -2.63
C PRO A 4 -12.64 -12.75 -3.33
N ARG A 5 -13.54 -11.76 -3.26
CA ARG A 5 -13.28 -10.42 -3.78
C ARG A 5 -12.16 -9.76 -2.99
N SER A 6 -11.41 -8.85 -3.63
CA SER A 6 -10.43 -8.03 -2.94
C SER A 6 -11.14 -7.13 -1.91
N PRO A 7 -10.44 -6.68 -0.86
CA PRO A 7 -10.99 -5.75 0.12
C PRO A 7 -11.57 -4.49 -0.51
N TYR A 8 -10.89 -3.96 -1.54
CA TYR A 8 -11.29 -2.76 -2.25
C TYR A 8 -12.54 -2.98 -3.10
N ALA A 9 -12.59 -4.08 -3.86
CA ALA A 9 -13.78 -4.43 -4.64
C ALA A 9 -14.99 -4.72 -3.74
N HIS A 10 -14.77 -5.27 -2.54
CA HIS A 10 -15.82 -5.41 -1.56
C HIS A 10 -16.29 -4.05 -1.02
N ALA A 11 -15.35 -3.15 -0.68
CA ALA A 11 -15.68 -1.83 -0.13
C ALA A 11 -16.38 -0.89 -1.12
N LEU A 12 -15.98 -0.93 -2.39
CA LEU A 12 -16.57 -0.11 -3.46
C LEU A 12 -17.91 -0.68 -3.95
N GLY A 13 -18.07 -2.00 -3.96
CA GLY A 13 -19.26 -2.63 -4.54
C GLY A 13 -19.39 -2.28 -6.02
N ALA A 14 -20.53 -1.72 -6.42
CA ALA A 14 -20.81 -1.37 -7.82
C ALA A 14 -20.03 -0.14 -8.32
N THR A 15 -19.59 0.76 -7.44
CA THR A 15 -18.87 1.98 -7.85
C THR A 15 -17.46 1.68 -8.35
N ILE A 16 -16.96 0.44 -8.22
CA ILE A 16 -15.68 0.06 -8.81
C ILE A 16 -15.67 0.26 -10.34
N ASP A 17 -16.84 0.15 -10.99
CA ASP A 17 -16.98 0.30 -12.44
C ASP A 17 -16.79 1.77 -12.89
N GLU A 18 -16.85 2.73 -11.97
CA GLU A 18 -16.58 4.15 -12.22
C GLU A 18 -15.07 4.47 -12.24
N LEU A 19 -14.22 3.60 -11.69
CA LEU A 19 -12.78 3.79 -11.73
C LEU A 19 -12.24 3.64 -13.15
N HIS A 20 -11.12 4.29 -13.44
CA HIS A 20 -10.41 4.05 -14.69
C HIS A 20 -10.04 2.54 -14.83
N PRO A 21 -10.12 1.92 -16.02
CA PRO A 21 -9.88 0.49 -16.20
C PRO A 21 -8.51 -0.02 -15.69
N SER A 22 -7.50 0.85 -15.67
CA SER A 22 -6.19 0.51 -15.07
C SER A 22 -6.29 0.31 -13.55
N LEU A 23 -7.07 1.13 -12.84
CA LEU A 23 -7.29 1.02 -11.40
C LEU A 23 -8.24 -0.12 -11.06
N GLN A 24 -9.27 -0.37 -11.88
CA GLN A 24 -10.12 -1.56 -11.73
C GLN A 24 -9.26 -2.83 -11.69
N ARG A 25 -8.31 -2.96 -12.62
CA ARG A 25 -7.36 -4.09 -12.66
C ARG A 25 -6.42 -4.14 -11.46
N TYR A 26 -5.97 -2.98 -10.98
CA TYR A 26 -5.05 -2.89 -9.83
C TYR A 26 -5.71 -3.27 -8.50
N PHE A 27 -6.96 -2.84 -8.29
CA PHE A 27 -7.73 -3.10 -7.07
C PHE A 27 -8.56 -4.38 -7.13
N ALA A 28 -8.60 -5.09 -8.26
CA ALA A 28 -9.28 -6.37 -8.39
C ALA A 28 -8.60 -7.49 -7.58
N THR A 29 -9.31 -8.60 -7.40
CA THR A 29 -8.72 -9.84 -6.87
C THR A 29 -7.62 -10.33 -7.81
N ILE A 30 -6.43 -10.57 -7.26
CA ILE A 30 -5.35 -11.22 -8.00
C ILE A 30 -5.58 -12.73 -7.99
N PRO A 31 -5.62 -13.40 -9.15
CA PRO A 31 -5.83 -14.84 -9.22
C PRO A 31 -4.75 -15.63 -8.48
N ALA A 32 -5.09 -16.83 -7.99
CA ALA A 32 -4.12 -17.74 -7.40
C ALA A 32 -3.00 -18.07 -8.42
N GLY A 33 -1.75 -18.15 -7.95
CA GLY A 33 -0.59 -18.38 -8.80
C GLY A 33 -0.12 -17.15 -9.59
N ARG A 34 -0.76 -15.99 -9.42
CA ARG A 34 -0.38 -14.71 -10.03
C ARG A 34 0.00 -13.70 -8.96
N ARG A 35 0.82 -12.73 -9.35
CA ARG A 35 1.11 -11.54 -8.56
C ARG A 35 0.99 -10.29 -9.42
N GLY A 36 0.59 -9.19 -8.79
CA GLY A 36 0.66 -7.87 -9.38
C GLY A 36 2.04 -7.28 -9.14
N VAL A 37 2.66 -6.71 -10.15
CA VAL A 37 3.92 -5.98 -10.02
C VAL A 37 3.72 -4.58 -10.55
N GLY A 38 4.01 -3.60 -9.71
CA GLY A 38 4.10 -2.20 -10.08
C GLY A 38 5.54 -1.70 -9.98
N GLU A 39 6.01 -0.98 -10.99
CA GLU A 39 7.36 -0.40 -11.01
C GLU A 39 7.26 1.06 -11.44
N GLY A 40 7.96 1.94 -10.73
CA GLY A 40 7.81 3.36 -10.93
C GLY A 40 8.79 4.20 -10.11
N VAL A 41 8.52 5.49 -10.07
CA VAL A 41 9.34 6.46 -9.36
C VAL A 41 8.43 7.36 -8.54
N PHE A 42 8.77 7.52 -7.26
CA PHE A 42 8.21 8.59 -6.44
C PHE A 42 8.97 9.88 -6.71
N THR A 43 8.28 10.90 -7.22
CA THR A 43 8.83 12.25 -7.36
C THR A 43 9.30 12.75 -6.00
N ARG A 44 8.52 12.50 -4.95
CA ARG A 44 8.93 12.72 -3.57
C ARG A 44 8.40 11.63 -2.65
N ALA A 45 9.18 11.22 -1.66
CA ALA A 45 8.76 10.24 -0.65
C ALA A 45 9.45 10.49 0.69
N GLY A 46 8.68 10.47 1.78
CA GLY A 46 9.21 10.49 3.13
C GLY A 46 8.56 11.57 4.01
N THR A 47 9.32 12.02 5.02
CA THR A 47 8.91 13.08 5.92
C THR A 47 9.69 14.39 5.66
N PRO A 48 8.98 15.50 5.35
CA PRO A 48 9.63 16.81 5.23
C PRO A 48 10.21 17.31 6.57
N ARG A 49 9.79 16.72 7.69
CA ARG A 49 10.12 17.18 9.04
C ARG A 49 11.26 16.38 9.62
N ARG A 50 12.49 16.86 9.41
CA ARG A 50 13.72 16.20 9.86
C ARG A 50 13.75 15.87 11.35
N TRP A 51 13.13 16.68 12.19
CA TRP A 51 13.05 16.42 13.64
C TRP A 51 12.19 15.19 14.01
N LEU A 52 11.35 14.69 13.09
CA LEU A 52 10.61 13.44 13.27
C LEU A 52 11.44 12.19 12.93
N TRP A 53 12.59 12.35 12.27
CA TRP A 53 13.42 11.22 11.82
C TRP A 53 13.83 10.28 12.97
N PRO A 54 14.27 10.78 14.15
CA PRO A 54 14.63 9.90 15.27
C PRO A 54 13.45 9.05 15.76
N LEU A 55 12.23 9.61 15.76
CA LEU A 55 11.02 8.88 16.14
C LEU A 55 10.68 7.80 15.11
N ILE A 56 10.85 8.12 13.82
CA ILE A 56 10.55 7.19 12.72
C ILE A 56 11.56 6.04 12.69
N TRP A 57 12.83 6.28 13.00
CA TRP A 57 13.84 5.21 13.08
C TRP A 57 13.42 4.07 14.02
N LEU A 58 12.70 4.36 15.10
CA LEU A 58 12.20 3.35 16.04
C LEU A 58 11.18 2.37 15.43
N VAL A 59 10.53 2.75 14.33
CA VAL A 59 9.53 1.94 13.61
C VAL A 59 9.94 1.58 12.18
N GLN A 60 11.05 2.15 11.68
CA GLN A 60 11.55 1.92 10.33
C GLN A 60 11.87 0.46 10.06
N ASP A 61 12.54 -0.20 11.00
CA ASP A 61 12.92 -1.62 10.87
C ASP A 61 11.71 -2.56 10.97
N ARG A 62 10.55 -2.04 11.39
CA ARG A 62 9.29 -2.77 11.35
C ARG A 62 8.57 -2.64 10.02
N GLY A 63 9.11 -1.90 9.04
CA GLY A 63 8.53 -1.77 7.70
C GLY A 63 7.24 -0.93 7.67
N VAL A 64 7.16 0.10 8.52
CA VAL A 64 6.00 1.02 8.56
C VAL A 64 6.24 2.25 7.68
N VAL A 65 7.26 3.03 8.01
CA VAL A 65 7.68 4.24 7.28
C VAL A 65 9.19 4.39 7.42
N PHE A 66 9.86 4.95 6.43
CA PHE A 66 11.30 5.23 6.53
C PHE A 66 11.55 6.67 6.98
N ALA A 67 12.66 6.88 7.68
CA ALA A 67 13.12 8.21 8.05
C ALA A 67 13.97 8.77 6.91
N GLY A 68 13.44 9.77 6.23
CA GLY A 68 14.13 10.44 5.14
C GLY A 68 13.17 11.34 4.38
N ASP A 69 13.73 12.10 3.45
CA ASP A 69 12.99 12.86 2.46
C ASP A 69 13.73 12.67 1.14
N GLY A 70 13.23 11.74 0.33
CA GLY A 70 13.81 11.37 -0.96
C GLY A 70 13.09 12.04 -2.10
N CYS A 71 13.84 12.44 -3.12
CA CYS A 71 13.33 12.84 -4.42
C CYS A 71 13.72 11.77 -5.46
N ASP A 72 12.87 11.57 -6.46
CA ASP A 72 13.09 10.62 -7.55
C ASP A 72 13.46 9.21 -7.06
N VAL A 73 12.69 8.69 -6.11
CA VAL A 73 12.95 7.41 -5.46
C VAL A 73 12.33 6.28 -6.28
N PRO A 74 13.13 5.41 -6.93
CA PRO A 74 12.59 4.26 -7.64
C PRO A 74 11.97 3.27 -6.67
N PHE A 75 10.81 2.73 -7.02
CA PHE A 75 10.13 1.76 -6.19
C PHE A 75 9.56 0.60 -7.00
N ARG A 76 9.37 -0.51 -6.30
CA ARG A 76 8.71 -1.70 -6.81
C ARG A 76 7.68 -2.17 -5.81
N ILE A 77 6.44 -2.35 -6.24
CA ILE A 77 5.36 -2.92 -5.44
C ILE A 77 5.01 -4.31 -5.96
N VAL A 78 4.84 -5.26 -5.05
CA VAL A 78 4.33 -6.59 -5.35
C VAL A 78 3.04 -6.81 -4.56
N ASN A 79 1.94 -7.05 -5.27
CA ASN A 79 0.62 -7.27 -4.71
C ASN A 79 0.21 -8.74 -4.87
N ARG A 80 -0.43 -9.29 -3.83
CA ARG A 80 -1.01 -10.64 -3.81
C ARG A 80 -2.38 -10.60 -3.14
N THR A 81 -3.26 -11.53 -3.49
CA THR A 81 -4.51 -11.75 -2.76
C THR A 81 -4.48 -13.12 -2.08
N VAL A 82 -4.51 -13.13 -0.75
CA VAL A 82 -4.44 -14.35 0.07
C VAL A 82 -5.68 -14.43 0.96
N GLY A 83 -6.57 -15.37 0.69
CA GLY A 83 -7.79 -15.57 1.51
C GLY A 83 -8.68 -14.32 1.62
N GLY A 84 -8.76 -13.50 0.57
CA GLY A 84 -9.49 -12.22 0.58
C GLY A 84 -8.74 -11.05 1.21
N THR A 85 -7.51 -11.25 1.68
CA THR A 85 -6.61 -10.19 2.14
C THR A 85 -5.74 -9.73 0.97
N ALA A 86 -5.67 -8.41 0.72
CA ALA A 86 -4.69 -7.85 -0.21
C ALA A 86 -3.38 -7.61 0.54
N VAL A 87 -2.32 -8.32 0.15
CA VAL A 87 -0.99 -8.19 0.73
C VAL A 87 -0.10 -7.47 -0.27
N ALA A 88 0.53 -6.40 0.18
CA ALA A 88 1.43 -5.61 -0.64
C ALA A 88 2.81 -5.52 0.01
N THR A 89 3.85 -5.60 -0.82
CA THR A 89 5.24 -5.38 -0.43
C THR A 89 5.81 -4.31 -1.34
N ARG A 90 6.14 -3.16 -0.78
CA ARG A 90 6.73 -2.01 -1.49
C ARG A 90 8.20 -1.89 -1.14
N THR A 91 9.08 -2.01 -2.12
CA THR A 91 10.53 -1.84 -1.97
C THR A 91 10.95 -0.51 -2.57
N PHE A 92 11.56 0.34 -1.75
CA PHE A 92 12.07 1.66 -2.08
C PHE A 92 13.58 1.59 -2.26
N HIS A 93 14.11 2.20 -3.32
CA HIS A 93 15.54 2.30 -3.58
C HIS A 93 16.05 3.65 -3.08
N LEU A 94 16.42 3.71 -1.81
CA LEU A 94 16.90 4.92 -1.15
C LEU A 94 18.43 5.04 -1.28
N PRO A 95 19.02 6.24 -1.09
CA PRO A 95 20.47 6.42 -1.13
C PRO A 95 21.24 5.52 -0.15
N GLY A 96 20.64 5.19 1.01
CA GLY A 96 21.21 4.31 2.02
C GLY A 96 20.98 2.81 1.79
N GLY A 97 20.35 2.43 0.68
CA GLY A 97 20.01 1.05 0.35
C GLY A 97 18.52 0.81 0.17
N ARG A 98 18.15 -0.46 -0.03
CA ARG A 98 16.76 -0.87 -0.20
C ARG A 98 16.05 -0.89 1.15
N TRP A 99 14.85 -0.30 1.19
CA TRP A 99 13.95 -0.40 2.33
C TRP A 99 12.61 -0.98 1.88
N THR A 100 12.00 -1.83 2.70
CA THR A 100 10.76 -2.52 2.36
C THR A 100 9.66 -2.22 3.36
N MET A 101 8.50 -1.84 2.84
CA MET A 101 7.24 -1.69 3.55
C MET A 101 6.34 -2.87 3.19
N THR A 102 5.70 -3.47 4.18
CA THR A 102 4.71 -4.54 3.95
C THR A 102 3.41 -4.19 4.66
N ASP A 103 2.33 -4.38 3.94
CA ASP A 103 0.98 -4.08 4.38
C ASP A 103 -0.01 -5.17 4.01
N ALA A 104 -1.01 -5.35 4.86
CA ALA A 104 -2.09 -6.29 4.68
C ALA A 104 -3.43 -5.58 4.87
N VAL A 105 -4.16 -5.47 3.77
CA VAL A 105 -5.46 -4.80 3.71
C VAL A 105 -6.57 -5.85 3.76
N VAL A 106 -7.55 -5.61 4.61
CA VAL A 106 -8.75 -6.46 4.78
C VAL A 106 -10.00 -5.60 4.72
N THR A 107 -11.15 -6.20 4.41
CA THR A 107 -12.44 -5.53 4.57
C THR A 107 -12.68 -5.17 6.03
N HIS A 108 -13.11 -3.95 6.30
CA HIS A 108 -13.45 -3.54 7.65
C HIS A 108 -14.95 -3.81 7.94
N PRO A 109 -15.33 -4.42 9.08
CA PRO A 109 -16.73 -4.80 9.36
C PRO A 109 -17.71 -3.62 9.35
N ALA A 110 -17.26 -2.42 9.73
CA ALA A 110 -18.07 -1.19 9.70
C ALA A 110 -17.98 -0.45 8.35
N GLY A 111 -17.79 -1.17 7.25
CA GLY A 111 -17.57 -0.63 5.90
C GLY A 111 -16.13 -0.13 5.67
N GLY A 112 -15.74 -0.01 4.39
CA GLY A 112 -14.40 0.40 3.99
C GLY A 112 -13.33 -0.69 4.14
N VAL A 113 -12.08 -0.28 4.29
CA VAL A 113 -10.93 -1.20 4.44
C VAL A 113 -10.13 -0.91 5.70
N ALA A 114 -9.43 -1.92 6.20
CA ALA A 114 -8.45 -1.79 7.26
C ALA A 114 -7.09 -2.22 6.75
N ASP A 115 -6.13 -1.29 6.79
CA ASP A 115 -4.75 -1.52 6.43
C ASP A 115 -3.92 -1.79 7.70
N ARG A 116 -3.01 -2.75 7.63
CA ARG A 116 -2.09 -3.12 8.70
C ARG A 116 -0.68 -3.11 8.16
N LEU A 117 0.13 -2.17 8.65
CA LEU A 117 1.49 -1.96 8.21
C LEU A 117 2.50 -2.58 9.20
N GLY A 118 3.52 -3.17 8.61
CA GLY A 118 4.72 -3.64 9.27
C GLY A 118 4.72 -5.13 9.63
N SER A 119 5.90 -5.64 9.95
CA SER A 119 6.14 -7.03 10.36
C SER A 119 6.94 -7.07 11.67
N PRO A 120 6.33 -7.41 12.82
CA PRO A 120 4.89 -7.62 13.03
C PRO A 120 4.06 -6.34 12.84
N ALA A 121 2.77 -6.49 12.56
CA ALA A 121 1.85 -5.36 12.33
C ALA A 121 1.91 -4.34 13.48
N THR A 122 2.44 -3.15 13.16
CA THR A 122 2.77 -2.09 14.10
C THR A 122 1.80 -0.91 13.99
N VAL A 123 1.28 -0.65 12.80
CA VAL A 123 0.28 0.40 12.57
C VAL A 123 -0.94 -0.23 11.91
N ALA A 124 -2.13 0.17 12.35
CA ALA A 124 -3.38 -0.21 11.71
C ALA A 124 -4.22 1.04 11.46
N ALA A 125 -4.72 1.19 10.24
CA ALA A 125 -5.56 2.31 9.85
C ALA A 125 -6.87 1.79 9.23
N ALA A 126 -8.00 2.34 9.65
CA ALA A 126 -9.28 2.09 9.00
C ALA A 126 -9.58 3.25 8.05
N PHE A 127 -9.94 2.93 6.81
CA PHE A 127 -10.17 3.90 5.74
C PHE A 127 -11.60 3.82 5.24
N ASP A 128 -12.16 4.98 4.94
CA ASP A 128 -13.26 5.09 3.99
C ASP A 128 -12.68 5.01 2.58
N VAL A 129 -13.36 4.29 1.70
CA VAL A 129 -13.00 4.13 0.28
C VAL A 129 -14.07 4.83 -0.54
N ALA A 130 -13.66 5.70 -1.44
CA ALA A 130 -14.56 6.40 -2.34
C ALA A 130 -13.96 6.54 -3.74
N VAL A 131 -14.82 6.79 -4.72
CA VAL A 131 -14.44 7.16 -6.08
C VAL A 131 -14.61 8.67 -6.23
N ASP A 132 -13.63 9.32 -6.85
CA ASP A 132 -13.67 10.74 -7.19
C ASP A 132 -13.27 10.92 -8.67
N GLY A 133 -14.27 11.11 -9.52
CA GLY A 133 -14.13 10.97 -10.97
C GLY A 133 -13.80 9.52 -11.32
N GLU A 134 -12.65 9.29 -11.95
CA GLU A 134 -12.15 7.95 -12.26
C GLU A 134 -11.04 7.48 -11.30
N ALA A 135 -10.81 8.22 -10.20
CA ALA A 135 -9.76 7.95 -9.24
C ALA A 135 -10.31 7.28 -7.96
N LEU A 136 -9.47 6.47 -7.33
CA LEU A 136 -9.75 5.93 -6.00
C LEU A 136 -9.21 6.87 -4.94
N THR A 137 -10.00 7.12 -3.90
CA THR A 137 -9.58 7.87 -2.71
C THR A 137 -9.75 7.04 -1.45
N LEU A 138 -8.75 7.10 -0.56
CA LEU A 138 -8.84 6.59 0.80
C LEU A 138 -8.66 7.74 1.78
N THR A 139 -9.53 7.80 2.79
CA THR A 139 -9.36 8.74 3.92
C THR A 139 -9.44 7.97 5.23
N SER A 140 -8.41 8.11 6.08
CA SER A 140 -8.38 7.40 7.35
C SER A 140 -9.44 7.93 8.31
N ARG A 141 -10.26 7.04 8.84
CA ARG A 141 -11.19 7.31 9.95
C ARG A 141 -10.56 7.16 11.32
N SER A 142 -9.59 6.27 11.42
CA SER A 142 -8.91 5.99 12.67
C SER A 142 -7.57 5.33 12.46
N LEU A 143 -6.64 5.69 13.33
CA LEU A 143 -5.32 5.10 13.42
C LEU A 143 -5.15 4.39 14.76
N GLY A 144 -4.50 3.24 14.74
CA GLY A 144 -4.06 2.50 15.91
C GLY A 144 -2.59 2.13 15.77
N VAL A 145 -1.90 2.09 16.90
CA VAL A 145 -0.49 1.68 16.98
C VAL A 145 -0.40 0.48 17.91
N ALA A 146 0.39 -0.50 17.49
CA ALA A 146 0.73 -1.70 18.24
C ALA A 146 2.25 -1.73 18.46
N LEU A 147 2.68 -1.72 19.73
CA LEU A 147 4.09 -1.82 20.11
C LEU A 147 4.24 -2.95 21.14
N GLY A 148 4.68 -4.11 20.67
CA GLY A 148 4.69 -5.34 21.47
C GLY A 148 3.27 -5.74 21.88
N ARG A 149 3.01 -5.85 23.20
CA ARG A 149 1.69 -6.19 23.75
C ARG A 149 0.70 -5.02 23.77
N TRP A 150 1.19 -3.80 23.62
CA TRP A 150 0.37 -2.59 23.75
C TRP A 150 -0.30 -2.29 22.42
N ARG A 151 -1.64 -2.21 22.42
CA ARG A 151 -2.45 -1.82 21.26
C ARG A 151 -3.30 -0.63 21.68
N VAL A 152 -3.00 0.53 21.12
CA VAL A 152 -3.65 1.78 21.50
C VAL A 152 -4.22 2.45 20.26
N ARG A 153 -5.49 2.85 20.33
CA ARG A 153 -6.10 3.71 19.33
C ARG A 153 -5.63 5.13 19.55
N VAL A 154 -5.16 5.80 18.50
CA VAL A 154 -4.73 7.19 18.61
C VAL A 154 -5.98 8.05 18.86
N PRO A 155 -6.01 8.89 19.92
CA PRO A 155 -7.14 9.76 20.20
C PRO A 155 -7.40 10.69 19.01
N ARG A 156 -8.69 10.93 18.68
CA ARG A 156 -9.10 11.76 17.52
C ARG A 156 -8.38 13.12 17.44
N PRO A 157 -8.21 13.90 18.52
CA PRO A 157 -7.54 15.21 18.45
C PRO A 157 -6.06 15.14 18.05
N LEU A 158 -5.41 13.98 18.23
CA LEU A 158 -4.00 13.75 17.93
C LEU A 158 -3.81 12.84 16.71
N SER A 159 -4.88 12.24 16.20
CA SER A 159 -4.81 11.25 15.13
C SER A 159 -4.38 11.94 13.84
N PRO A 160 -3.25 11.52 13.23
CA PRO A 160 -2.95 11.91 11.87
C PRO A 160 -4.05 11.42 10.92
N VAL A 161 -4.32 12.22 9.89
CA VAL A 161 -5.22 11.89 8.80
C VAL A 161 -4.37 11.44 7.62
N VAL A 162 -4.51 10.19 7.25
CA VAL A 162 -3.93 9.63 6.03
C VAL A 162 -4.92 9.80 4.89
N ARG A 163 -4.49 10.42 3.79
CA ARG A 163 -5.25 10.48 2.54
C ARG A 163 -4.42 9.85 1.43
N LEU A 164 -5.03 8.94 0.69
CA LEU A 164 -4.47 8.34 -0.52
C LEU A 164 -5.37 8.72 -1.68
N ARG A 165 -4.77 9.12 -2.80
CA ARG A 165 -5.42 9.19 -4.10
C ARG A 165 -4.64 8.32 -5.08
N GLU A 166 -5.32 7.42 -5.77
CA GLU A 166 -4.77 6.68 -6.90
C GLU A 166 -5.58 7.01 -8.14
N SER A 167 -4.91 7.50 -9.19
CA SER A 167 -5.52 7.95 -10.43
C SER A 167 -4.77 7.41 -11.64
N HIS A 168 -5.37 7.51 -12.82
CA HIS A 168 -4.64 7.34 -14.07
C HIS A 168 -4.19 8.71 -14.58
N ASP A 169 -2.91 8.85 -14.90
CA ASP A 169 -2.37 10.06 -15.52
C ASP A 169 -2.43 9.93 -17.04
N ALA A 170 -3.32 10.68 -17.67
CA ALA A 170 -3.52 10.64 -19.12
C ALA A 170 -2.31 11.15 -19.91
N ALA A 171 -1.49 12.03 -19.33
CA ALA A 171 -0.33 12.60 -19.99
C ALA A 171 0.80 11.56 -20.17
N SER A 172 1.09 10.78 -19.13
CA SER A 172 2.10 9.71 -19.18
C SER A 172 1.53 8.33 -19.54
N GLY A 173 0.21 8.15 -19.48
CA GLY A 173 -0.44 6.84 -19.63
C GLY A 173 -0.15 5.90 -18.45
N ARG A 174 0.30 6.42 -17.30
CA ARG A 174 0.69 5.64 -16.12
C ARG A 174 -0.33 5.75 -15.00
N GLN A 175 -0.21 4.90 -13.99
CA GLN A 175 -0.93 5.10 -12.73
C GLN A 175 -0.16 6.13 -11.89
N ARG A 176 -0.87 7.01 -11.21
CA ARG A 176 -0.33 7.99 -10.26
C ARG A 176 -0.87 7.69 -8.87
N VAL A 177 0.01 7.76 -7.89
CA VAL A 177 -0.33 7.59 -6.47
C VAL A 177 0.12 8.79 -5.69
N GLU A 178 -0.72 9.27 -4.80
CA GLU A 178 -0.48 10.42 -3.93
C GLU A 178 -0.95 10.07 -2.53
N LEU A 179 -0.01 9.83 -1.60
CA LEU A 179 -0.28 9.59 -0.20
C LEU A 179 0.20 10.78 0.63
N THR A 180 -0.63 11.15 1.59
CA THR A 180 -0.37 12.24 2.50
C THR A 180 -0.77 11.86 3.91
N VAL A 181 0.04 12.25 4.89
CA VAL A 181 -0.23 12.08 6.31
C VAL A 181 -0.14 13.44 6.99
N ASP A 182 -1.27 13.91 7.49
CA ASP A 182 -1.41 15.22 8.11
C ASP A 182 -1.76 15.09 9.59
N ALA A 183 -0.93 15.64 10.48
CA ALA A 183 -1.22 15.67 11.92
C ALA A 183 -1.88 17.01 12.33
N PRO A 184 -2.91 17.02 13.20
CA PRO A 184 -3.77 18.18 13.50
C PRO A 184 -3.09 19.49 13.94
N LEU A 185 -1.81 19.49 14.33
CA LEU A 185 -1.02 20.69 14.66
C LEU A 185 0.32 20.76 13.91
N LEU A 186 0.69 19.64 13.30
CA LEU A 186 1.97 19.46 12.64
C LEU A 186 1.79 19.44 11.11
N GLY A 187 0.61 19.72 10.56
CA GLY A 187 0.40 19.64 9.11
C GLY A 187 0.97 18.36 8.50
N ARG A 188 1.59 18.47 7.32
CA ARG A 188 2.22 17.33 6.63
C ARG A 188 3.39 16.76 7.42
N VAL A 189 3.24 15.51 7.88
CA VAL A 189 4.28 14.75 8.59
C VAL A 189 4.87 13.64 7.75
N TYR A 190 4.16 13.12 6.74
CA TYR A 190 4.69 12.14 5.81
C TYR A 190 3.92 12.19 4.49
N GLY A 191 4.53 11.76 3.39
CA GLY A 191 3.83 11.59 2.13
C GLY A 191 4.71 10.95 1.07
N TYR A 192 4.08 10.50 0.01
CA TYR A 192 4.77 10.17 -1.22
C TYR A 192 3.87 10.45 -2.42
N ASP A 193 4.46 10.85 -3.53
CA ASP A 193 3.76 11.04 -4.79
C ASP A 193 4.61 10.49 -5.94
N GLY A 194 3.99 9.83 -6.90
CA GLY A 194 4.73 9.17 -7.97
C GLY A 194 3.86 8.54 -9.02
N THR A 195 4.52 8.03 -10.06
CA THR A 195 3.86 7.28 -11.14
C THR A 195 4.49 5.91 -11.32
N PHE A 196 3.69 4.95 -11.74
CA PHE A 196 4.12 3.57 -11.95
C PHE A 196 3.31 2.88 -13.04
N ASP A 197 3.94 1.86 -13.63
CA ASP A 197 3.32 0.90 -14.52
C ASP A 197 2.94 -0.34 -13.72
N TYR A 198 1.77 -0.91 -13.96
CA TYR A 198 1.29 -2.11 -13.26
C TYR A 198 0.97 -3.24 -14.24
N ARG A 199 1.38 -4.45 -13.88
CA ARG A 199 1.14 -5.65 -14.68
C ARG A 199 0.92 -6.87 -13.79
N LEU A 200 0.16 -7.84 -14.29
CA LEU A 200 0.02 -9.15 -13.67
C LEU A 200 1.02 -10.13 -14.30
N GLU A 201 1.73 -10.87 -13.47
CA GLU A 201 2.64 -11.94 -13.90
C GLU A 201 2.44 -13.20 -13.05
N ASP A 202 3.05 -14.30 -13.49
CA ASP A 202 3.07 -15.53 -12.71
C ASP A 202 3.88 -15.32 -11.42
N ASP A 203 3.37 -15.87 -10.32
CA ASP A 203 4.03 -15.80 -9.04
C ASP A 203 5.00 -16.99 -8.88
N PRO A 204 6.33 -16.78 -8.89
CA PRO A 204 7.30 -17.83 -8.67
C PRO A 204 7.22 -18.40 -7.24
N ASP A 205 6.73 -17.62 -6.29
CA ASP A 205 6.67 -17.99 -4.87
C ASP A 205 5.31 -18.62 -4.50
N ALA A 206 4.43 -18.87 -5.48
CA ALA A 206 3.14 -19.49 -5.21
C ALA A 206 3.31 -20.96 -4.78
N PRO A 207 2.66 -21.40 -3.69
CA PRO A 207 2.69 -22.79 -3.28
C PRO A 207 2.09 -23.66 -4.40
N GLY A 208 2.94 -24.45 -5.07
CA GLY A 208 2.56 -25.28 -6.22
C GLY A 208 3.59 -25.35 -7.35
N ARG A 209 4.57 -24.44 -7.41
CA ARG A 209 5.75 -24.62 -8.29
C ARG A 209 6.79 -25.51 -7.60
N VAL A 210 6.63 -26.82 -7.73
CA VAL A 210 7.81 -27.71 -7.71
C VAL A 210 8.66 -27.23 -8.89
N ALA A 211 9.84 -26.69 -8.59
CA ALA A 211 10.82 -26.42 -9.63
C ALA A 211 11.01 -27.71 -10.42
N ALA A 212 10.60 -27.72 -11.68
CA ALA A 212 11.10 -28.70 -12.62
C ALA A 212 12.60 -28.43 -12.73
N VAL A 213 13.37 -29.07 -11.86
CA VAL A 213 14.81 -29.21 -12.01
C VAL A 213 14.97 -29.92 -13.35
N ALA A 214 15.41 -29.18 -14.35
CA ALA A 214 15.74 -29.74 -15.64
C ALA A 214 16.77 -30.85 -15.41
N ASP A 215 16.39 -32.04 -15.87
CA ASP A 215 17.22 -33.22 -16.01
C ASP A 215 18.46 -32.84 -16.83
N VAL A 216 19.64 -32.88 -16.20
CA VAL A 216 20.92 -32.95 -16.91
C VAL A 216 21.48 -34.33 -16.64
N ARG A 217 21.05 -35.27 -17.47
CA ARG A 217 21.76 -36.52 -17.78
C ARG A 217 21.97 -36.55 -19.29
N GLY A 218 23.23 -36.65 -19.69
CA GLY A 218 23.66 -36.83 -21.07
C GLY A 218 24.89 -36.02 -21.38
#